data_AF-A0A832SXU5-F1
#
_entry.id   AF-A0A832SXU5-F1
#
_cell.length_a   1.000
_cell.length_b   1.000
_cell.length_c   1.000
_cell.angle_alpha   90.00
_cell.angle_beta   90.00
_cell.angle_gamma   90.00
#
_symmetry.space_group_name_H-M   'P 1'
#
loop_
_entity.id
_entity.type
_entity.pdbx_description
1 polymer ?
#
loop_
_entity_poly.entity_id
_entity_poly.type
_entity_poly.pdbx_seq_one_letter_code
_entity_poly.pdbx_strand_id
1 'polypeptide(L)' 'DYAVIIEALYEESGDVEIVMEFRMAEALHANFYHNYMRRKSFELHREAVLKLVEKLKRFL' A
#
# COMPACT_ATOMS: atom_id res chain seq x y z
N ASP A 1 -13.62 -5.31 3.92
CA ASP A 1 -12.79 -4.11 3.83
C ASP A 1 -11.37 -4.54 3.52
N TYR A 2 -10.66 -3.88 2.60
CA TYR A 2 -9.27 -4.20 2.29
C TYR A 2 -8.35 -4.03 3.51
N ALA A 3 -8.65 -3.08 4.39
CA ALA A 3 -7.87 -2.90 5.63
C ALA A 3 -7.91 -4.15 6.51
N VAL A 4 -9.06 -4.80 6.64
CA VAL A 4 -9.20 -6.05 7.43
C VAL A 4 -8.39 -7.20 6.82
N ILE A 5 -8.32 -7.28 5.49
CA ILE A 5 -7.51 -8.30 4.80
C ILE A 5 -6.02 -8.05 5.03
N ILE A 6 -5.59 -6.79 4.95
CA ILE A 6 -4.19 -6.41 5.17
C ILE A 6 -3.76 -6.67 6.62
N GLU A 7 -4.62 -6.40 7.60
CA GLU A 7 -4.35 -6.74 9.00
C GLU A 7 -4.21 -8.26 9.20
N ALA A 8 -5.10 -9.07 8.61
CA ALA A 8 -4.99 -10.52 8.68
C ALA A 8 -3.68 -11.04 8.04
N LEU A 9 -3.28 -10.50 6.89
CA LEU A 9 -2.01 -10.85 6.24
C LEU A 9 -0.80 -10.41 7.07
N TYR A 10 -0.90 -9.27 7.75
CA TYR A 10 0.14 -8.83 8.69
C TYR A 10 0.26 -9.80 9.87
N GLU A 11 -0.86 -10.18 10.50
CA GLU A 11 -0.88 -11.15 11.61
C GLU A 11 -0.30 -12.51 11.20
N GLU A 12 -0.62 -12.99 9.99
CA GLU A 12 -0.15 -14.28 9.49
C GLU A 12 1.34 -14.27 9.10
N SER A 13 1.80 -13.22 8.42
CA SER A 13 3.15 -13.16 7.85
C SER A 13 4.19 -12.52 8.77
N GLY A 14 3.76 -11.69 9.72
CA GLY A 14 4.62 -10.82 10.52
C GLY A 14 5.25 -9.65 9.72
N ASP A 15 4.90 -9.48 8.44
CA ASP A 15 5.46 -8.42 7.59
C ASP A 15 4.79 -7.08 7.87
N VAL A 16 5.39 -6.30 8.78
CA VAL A 16 4.91 -4.95 9.14
C VAL A 16 4.86 -3.97 7.95
N GLU A 17 5.66 -4.21 6.91
CA GLU A 17 5.73 -3.29 5.77
C GLU A 17 4.46 -3.36 4.93
N ILE A 18 3.72 -4.49 4.94
CA ILE A 18 2.48 -4.65 4.17
C ILE A 18 1.42 -3.60 4.56
N VAL A 19 1.36 -3.26 5.84
CA VAL A 19 0.46 -2.24 6.38
C VAL A 19 0.89 -0.86 5.87
N MET A 20 2.18 -0.55 5.95
CA MET A 20 2.72 0.74 5.53
C MET A 20 2.55 0.97 4.03
N GLU A 21 2.85 -0.03 3.21
CA GLU A 21 2.70 0.04 1.77
C GLU A 21 1.21 0.14 1.36
N PHE A 22 0.31 -0.51 2.09
CA PHE A 22 -1.13 -0.36 1.89
C PHE A 22 -1.61 1.07 2.20
N ARG A 23 -1.13 1.70 3.28
CA ARG A 23 -1.42 3.13 3.55
C ARG A 23 -0.95 4.04 2.42
N MET A 24 0.18 3.71 1.77
CA MET A 24 0.64 4.44 0.59
C MET A 24 -0.31 4.26 -0.60
N ALA A 25 -0.92 3.08 -0.78
CA ALA A 25 -1.94 2.85 -1.79
C ALA A 25 -3.20 3.69 -1.53
N GLU A 26 -3.67 3.73 -0.28
CA GLU A 26 -4.81 4.56 0.12
C GLU A 26 -4.56 6.05 -0.16
N ALA A 27 -3.36 6.54 0.14
CA ALA A 27 -2.98 7.92 -0.14
C ALA A 27 -2.90 8.22 -1.66
N LEU A 28 -2.47 7.28 -2.50
CA LEU A 28 -2.55 7.44 -3.96
C LEU A 28 -4.00 7.49 -4.44
N HIS A 29 -4.87 6.64 -3.89
CA HIS A 29 -6.30 6.62 -4.20
C HIS A 29 -6.97 7.94 -3.79
N ALA A 30 -6.69 8.47 -2.60
CA ALA A 30 -7.17 9.78 -2.18
C ALA A 30 -6.61 10.91 -3.07
N ASN A 31 -5.33 10.83 -3.44
CA ASN A 31 -4.70 11.82 -4.31
C ASN A 31 -5.35 11.88 -5.70
N PHE A 32 -5.90 10.78 -6.23
CA PHE A 32 -6.63 10.80 -7.50
C PHE A 32 -7.81 11.78 -7.48
N TYR A 33 -8.52 11.90 -6.36
CA TYR A 33 -9.67 12.81 -6.24
C TYR A 33 -9.30 14.21 -5.77
N HIS A 34 -8.24 14.34 -5.00
CA HIS A 34 -7.91 15.58 -4.30
C HIS A 34 -6.67 16.31 -4.85
N ASN A 35 -5.86 15.64 -5.69
CA ASN A 35 -4.67 16.17 -6.36
C ASN A 35 -3.75 17.00 -5.45
N TYR A 36 -3.46 16.49 -4.25
CA TYR A 36 -2.65 17.19 -3.24
C TYR A 36 -1.17 16.81 -3.27
N MET A 37 -0.80 15.73 -3.97
CA MET A 37 0.52 15.14 -3.90
C MET A 37 1.46 15.70 -4.97
N ARG A 38 2.66 16.11 -4.55
CA ARG A 38 3.74 16.53 -5.47
C ARG A 38 4.44 15.33 -6.09
N ARG A 39 5.09 15.53 -7.24
CA ARG A 39 5.79 14.49 -8.02
C ARG A 39 6.70 13.57 -7.18
N LYS A 40 7.54 14.13 -6.31
CA LYS A 40 8.47 13.34 -5.48
C LYS A 40 7.72 12.44 -4.48
N SER A 41 6.66 12.96 -3.86
CA SER A 41 5.81 12.18 -2.96
C SER A 41 5.04 11.10 -3.71
N PHE A 42 4.55 11.40 -4.92
CA PHE A 42 3.87 10.43 -5.78
C PHE A 42 4.77 9.24 -6.12
N GLU A 43 6.02 9.50 -6.53
CA GLU A 43 6.96 8.41 -6.86
C GLU A 43 7.30 7.55 -5.64
N LEU A 44 7.45 8.15 -4.46
CA LEU A 44 7.64 7.39 -3.21
C LEU A 44 6.48 6.44 -2.93
N HIS A 45 5.24 6.92 -3.06
CA HIS A 45 4.07 6.07 -2.83
C HIS A 45 3.92 5.00 -3.92
N ARG A 46 4.18 5.36 -5.18
CA ARG A 46 4.16 4.42 -6.31
C ARG A 46 5.12 3.26 -6.07
N GLU A 47 6.35 3.54 -5.64
CA GLU A 47 7.33 2.50 -5.35
C GLU A 47 6.85 1.55 -4.24
N ALA A 48 6.29 2.09 -3.15
CA ALA A 48 5.73 1.29 -2.07
C ALA A 48 4.57 0.38 -2.54
N VAL A 49 3.66 0.91 -3.37
CA VAL A 49 2.55 0.12 -3.91
C VAL A 49 3.03 -1.00 -4.83
N LEU A 50 4.09 -0.77 -5.63
CA LEU A 50 4.66 -1.84 -6.45
C LEU A 50 5.27 -2.95 -5.59
N LYS A 51 5.91 -2.61 -4.46
CA LYS A 51 6.41 -3.61 -3.50
C LYS A 51 5.26 -4.41 -2.88
N LEU A 52 4.17 -3.74 -2.50
CA LEU A 52 2.97 -4.39 -2.00
C LEU A 52 2.42 -5.41 -2.98
N VAL A 53 2.31 -5.05 -4.27
CA VAL A 53 1.83 -5.95 -5.32
C VAL A 53 2.69 -7.21 -5.42
N GLU A 54 4.02 -7.07 -5.39
CA GLU A 54 4.94 -8.23 -5.42
C GLU A 54 4.90 -9.07 -4.13
N LYS A 55 4.52 -8.50 -2.98
CA LYS A 55 4.25 -9.27 -1.76
C LYS A 55 2.94 -10.03 -1.86
N LEU A 56 1.85 -9.36 -2.24
CA LEU A 56 0.52 -9.96 -2.36
C LEU A 56 0.49 -11.12 -3.35
N LYS A 57 1.25 -11.04 -4.45
CA LYS A 57 1.39 -12.14 -5.42
C LYS A 57 1.92 -13.45 -4.83
N ARG A 58 2.60 -13.42 -3.68
CA ARG A 58 3.14 -14.63 -3.02
C ARG A 58 2.07 -15.41 -2.25
N PHE A 59 0.91 -14.81 -2.03
CA PHE A 59 -0.25 -15.43 -1.37
C PHE A 59 -1.28 -15.96 -2.38
N LEU A 60 -0.95 -15.96 -3.69
CA LEU A 60 -1.75 -16.53 -4.77
C LEU A 60 -1.13 -17.83 -5.27
#